data_AF-A0A6J5WV20-F1
#
_entry.id   AF-A0A6J5WV20-F1
#
_cell.length_a   1.000
_cell.length_b   1.000
_cell.length_c   1.000
_cell.angle_alpha   90.00
_cell.angle_beta   90.00
_cell.angle_gamma   90.00
#
_symmetry.space_group_name_H-M   'P 1'
#
loop_
_entity.id
_entity.type
_entity.pdbx_description
1 polymer ?
#
loop_
_entity_poly.entity_id
_entity_poly.type
_entity_poly.pdbx_seq_one_letter_code
_entity_poly.pdbx_strand_id
1 'polypeptide(L)'
;MVAGSANNGDMKTAKKLYGRMVEKNSVAWVAMIAMYGKCGNVSEARMVCDEIQRADASCWAAMVTCYAQNGYAMEAIEMYKKMREDK
;
A
#
# COMPACT_ATOMS: atom_id res chain seq x y z
N MET A 1 12.13 -17.68 7.30
CA MET A 1 12.43 -16.31 7.79
C MET A 1 13.36 -15.63 6.80
N VAL A 2 12.81 -14.84 5.86
CA VAL A 2 13.65 -13.99 5.00
C VAL A 2 13.99 -12.77 5.84
N ALA A 3 15.19 -12.78 6.41
CA ALA A 3 15.70 -11.72 7.28
C ALA A 3 15.81 -10.39 6.51
N GLY A 4 14.90 -9.46 6.80
CA GLY A 4 15.23 -8.28 7.62
C GLY A 4 16.29 -7.28 7.15
N SER A 5 16.76 -7.25 5.90
CA SER A 5 17.92 -6.40 5.52
C SER A 5 17.66 -5.32 4.46
N ALA A 6 16.42 -4.85 4.27
CA ALA A 6 16.10 -3.81 3.28
C ALA A 6 15.23 -2.65 3.82
N ASN A 7 14.93 -2.58 5.11
CA ASN A 7 13.67 -1.93 5.52
C ASN A 7 13.68 -0.40 5.70
N ASN A 8 14.83 0.30 5.65
CA ASN A 8 14.85 1.77 5.87
C ASN A 8 15.55 2.58 4.79
N GLY A 9 16.62 2.07 4.17
CA GLY A 9 17.32 2.75 3.07
C GLY A 9 16.47 2.77 1.79
N ASP A 10 15.78 1.66 1.52
CA ASP A 10 14.96 1.50 0.33
C ASP A 10 13.64 2.26 0.44
N MET A 11 13.09 2.45 1.64
CA MET A 11 11.87 3.23 1.83
C MET A 11 12.04 4.71 1.46
N LYS A 12 13.12 5.35 1.94
CA LYS A 12 13.40 6.77 1.63
C LYS A 12 13.64 6.96 0.14
N THR A 13 14.35 6.02 -0.46
CA THR A 13 14.66 6.01 -1.89
C THR A 13 13.39 5.81 -2.71
N ALA A 14 12.56 4.84 -2.34
CA ALA A 14 11.27 4.57 -2.99
C ALA A 14 10.32 5.76 -2.88
N LYS A 15 10.19 6.41 -1.71
CA LYS A 15 9.35 7.61 -1.55
C LYS A 15 9.85 8.77 -2.44
N LYS A 16 11.17 8.95 -2.54
CA LYS A 16 11.78 9.97 -3.40
C LYS A 16 11.59 9.67 -4.89
N LEU A 17 11.73 8.41 -5.30
CA LEU A 17 11.49 7.97 -6.68
C LEU A 17 10.01 8.13 -7.03
N TYR A 18 9.13 7.66 -6.15
CA TYR A 18 7.68 7.76 -6.29
C TYR A 18 7.21 9.22 -6.44
N GLY A 19 7.76 10.15 -5.65
CA GLY A 19 7.46 11.59 -5.79
C GLY A 19 8.02 12.23 -7.06
N ARG A 20 8.99 11.60 -7.73
CA ARG A 20 9.56 12.04 -9.02
C ARG A 20 8.88 11.42 -10.23
N MET A 21 8.03 10.41 -10.04
CA MET A 21 7.29 9.78 -11.14
C MET A 21 6.17 10.72 -11.61
N VAL A 22 6.27 11.16 -12.86
CA VAL A 22 5.22 11.97 -13.52
C VAL A 22 3.97 11.12 -13.78
N GLU A 23 4.16 9.83 -14.09
CA GLU A 23 3.08 8.84 -14.22
C GLU A 23 3.24 7.74 -13.18
N LYS A 24 2.37 7.73 -12.18
CA LYS A 24 2.33 6.67 -11.17
C LYS A 24 1.47 5.51 -11.68
N ASN A 25 2.09 4.38 -11.97
CA ASN A 25 1.40 3.17 -12.41
C ASN A 25 0.97 2.30 -11.21
N SER A 26 -0.03 1.43 -11.39
CA SER A 26 -0.55 0.52 -10.35
C SER A 26 0.54 -0.23 -9.58
N VAL A 27 1.59 -0.65 -10.28
CA VAL A 27 2.72 -1.38 -9.70
C VAL A 27 3.46 -0.52 -8.66
N ALA A 28 3.67 0.76 -8.95
CA ALA A 28 4.31 1.69 -8.01
C ALA A 28 3.47 1.91 -6.76
N TRP A 29 2.15 2.05 -6.90
CA TRP A 29 1.23 2.19 -5.76
C TRP A 29 1.23 0.94 -4.88
N VAL A 30 1.08 -0.24 -5.48
CA VAL A 30 1.12 -1.54 -4.77
C VAL A 30 2.44 -1.72 -4.03
N ALA A 31 3.57 -1.40 -4.68
CA ALA A 31 4.89 -1.50 -4.06
C ALA A 31 5.00 -0.57 -2.85
N MET A 32 4.55 0.68 -2.96
CA MET A 32 4.57 1.63 -1.84
C MET A 32 3.68 1.18 -0.68
N ILE A 33 2.45 0.73 -0.95
CA ILE A 33 1.52 0.20 0.07
C ILE A 33 2.13 -1.00 0.79
N ALA A 34 2.71 -1.95 0.05
CA ALA A 34 3.34 -3.13 0.63
C ALA A 34 4.57 -2.78 1.48
N MET A 35 5.38 -1.81 1.04
CA MET A 35 6.53 -1.33 1.81
C MET A 35 6.09 -0.65 3.11
N TYR A 36 5.09 0.24 3.05
CA TYR A 36 4.53 0.88 4.23
C TYR A 36 3.94 -0.14 5.21
N GLY A 37 3.24 -1.17 4.70
CA GLY A 37 2.71 -2.27 5.51
C GLY A 37 3.80 -3.05 6.26
N LYS A 38 4.93 -3.34 5.60
CA LYS A 38 6.09 -4.00 6.24
C LYS A 38 6.76 -3.16 7.31
N CYS A 39 6.69 -1.83 7.19
CA CYS A 39 7.23 -0.89 8.19
C CYS A 39 6.22 -0.56 9.31
N GLY A 40 5.02 -1.13 9.26
CA GLY A 40 3.93 -0.81 10.19
C GLY A 40 3.30 0.57 10.01
N ASN A 41 3.64 1.28 8.93
CA ASN A 41 3.15 2.62 8.66
C ASN A 41 1.90 2.59 7.78
N VAL A 42 0.82 2.02 8.33
CA VAL A 42 -0.46 1.83 7.64
C VAL A 42 -1.10 3.16 7.22
N SER A 43 -0.85 4.25 7.97
CA SER A 43 -1.38 5.58 7.65
C SER A 43 -0.83 6.10 6.32
N GLU A 44 0.48 5.95 6.09
CA GLU A 44 1.09 6.32 4.80
C GLU A 44 0.64 5.41 3.66
N ALA A 45 0.44 4.11 3.92
CA ALA A 45 -0.16 3.21 2.93
C ALA A 45 -1.56 3.66 2.51
N ARG A 46 -2.38 4.14 3.47
CA ARG A 46 -3.72 4.66 3.18
C ARG A 46 -3.67 5.93 2.34
N MET A 47 -2.79 6.88 2.67
CA MET A 47 -2.62 8.11 1.87
C MET A 47 -2.25 7.79 0.42
N VAL A 48 -1.36 6.82 0.20
CA VAL A 48 -1.04 6.32 -1.14
C VAL A 48 -2.28 5.70 -1.78
N CYS A 49 -3.06 4.89 -1.08
CA CYS A 49 -4.29 4.33 -1.68
C CYS A 49 -5.34 5.40 -2.04
N ASP A 50 -5.49 6.43 -1.23
CA ASP A 50 -6.48 7.51 -1.40
C ASP A 50 -6.11 8.46 -2.56
N GLU A 51 -4.82 8.61 -2.85
CA GLU A 51 -4.33 9.35 -4.02
C GLU A 51 -4.67 8.64 -5.35
N ILE A 52 -5.13 7.37 -5.33
CA ILE A 52 -5.47 6.61 -6.53
C ILE A 52 -6.93 6.88 -6.94
N GLN A 53 -7.12 7.74 -7.94
CA GLN A 53 -8.46 7.99 -8.51
C GLN A 53 -9.11 6.73 -9.13
N ARG A 54 -8.31 5.78 -9.63
CA ARG A 54 -8.80 4.53 -10.23
C ARG A 54 -7.95 3.36 -9.76
N ALA A 55 -8.16 2.96 -8.51
CA ALA A 55 -7.46 1.82 -7.92
C ALA A 55 -7.90 0.53 -8.59
N ASP A 56 -6.93 -0.23 -9.08
CA ASP A 56 -7.14 -1.56 -9.60
C ASP A 56 -7.25 -2.59 -8.47
N ALA A 57 -7.76 -3.78 -8.80
CA ALA A 57 -7.94 -4.87 -7.84
C ALA A 57 -6.63 -5.19 -7.07
N SER A 58 -5.48 -5.00 -7.71
CA SER A 58 -4.16 -5.17 -7.10
C SER A 58 -3.87 -4.16 -5.99
N CYS A 59 -4.20 -2.87 -6.16
CA CYS A 59 -4.04 -1.86 -5.10
C CYS A 59 -4.92 -2.15 -3.88
N TRP A 60 -6.19 -2.49 -4.08
CA TRP A 60 -7.10 -2.84 -2.98
C TRP A 60 -6.61 -4.08 -2.22
N ALA A 61 -6.17 -5.13 -2.94
CA ALA A 61 -5.61 -6.33 -2.33
C ALA A 61 -4.33 -6.05 -1.52
N ALA A 62 -3.47 -5.15 -2.01
CA ALA A 62 -2.28 -4.71 -1.29
C ALA A 62 -2.68 -3.98 0.01
N MET A 63 -3.70 -3.13 -0.03
CA MET A 63 -4.15 -2.40 1.16
C MET A 63 -4.82 -3.31 2.20
N VAL A 64 -5.63 -4.26 1.77
CA VAL A 64 -6.22 -5.30 2.64
C VAL A 64 -5.12 -6.12 3.31
N THR A 65 -4.09 -6.50 2.55
CA THR A 65 -2.93 -7.23 3.07
C THR A 65 -2.15 -6.37 4.07
N CYS A 66 -1.96 -5.09 3.79
CA CYS A 66 -1.31 -4.12 4.69
C CYS A 66 -2.05 -4.03 6.04
N TYR A 67 -3.36 -3.91 6.02
CA TYR A 67 -4.18 -3.89 7.24
C TYR A 67 -4.12 -5.20 8.00
N ALA A 68 -4.26 -6.34 7.31
CA ALA A 68 -4.22 -7.67 7.93
C ALA A 68 -2.89 -7.95 8.62
N GLN A 69 -1.77 -7.53 8.01
CA GLN A 69 -0.43 -7.70 8.60
C GLN A 69 -0.18 -6.82 9.83
N ASN A 70 -0.94 -5.74 9.99
CA ASN A 70 -0.77 -4.76 11.06
C ASN A 70 -1.86 -4.80 12.14
N GLY A 71 -2.74 -5.81 12.11
CA GLY A 71 -3.78 -6.01 13.13
C GLY A 71 -5.06 -5.19 12.92
N TYR A 72 -5.18 -4.47 11.81
CA TYR A 72 -6.36 -3.66 11.46
C TYR A 72 -7.40 -4.48 10.70
N ALA A 73 -7.88 -5.56 11.32
CA ALA A 73 -8.75 -6.53 10.65
C ALA A 73 -10.11 -5.94 10.22
N MET A 74 -10.66 -5.00 11.00
CA MET A 74 -11.94 -4.36 10.65
C MET A 74 -11.80 -3.50 9.39
N GLU A 75 -10.74 -2.71 9.30
CA GLU A 75 -10.43 -1.85 8.17
C GLU A 75 -10.12 -2.67 6.93
N ALA A 76 -9.45 -3.82 7.07
CA ALA A 76 -9.24 -4.76 5.98
C ALA A 76 -10.58 -5.25 5.38
N ILE A 77 -11.55 -5.60 6.24
CA ILE A 77 -12.88 -6.07 5.82
C ILE A 77 -13.69 -4.94 5.18
N GLU A 78 -13.67 -3.75 5.77
CA GLU A 78 -14.35 -2.57 5.24
C GLU A 78 -13.82 -2.21 3.85
N MET A 79 -12.49 -2.21 3.69
CA MET A 79 -11.82 -1.95 2.41
C MET A 79 -12.20 -2.99 1.35
N TYR A 80 -12.26 -4.27 1.73
CA TYR A 80 -12.68 -5.34 0.83
C TYR A 80 -14.15 -5.23 0.40
N LYS A 81 -15.04 -4.82 1.32
CA LYS A 81 -16.45 -4.56 0.99
C LYS A 81 -16.59 -3.40 0.01
N LYS A 82 -15.91 -2.29 0.27
CA LYS A 82 -15.90 -1.12 -0.61
C LYS A 82 -15.43 -1.48 -2.03
N MET A 83 -14.37 -2.28 -2.15
CA MET A 83 -13.90 -2.79 -3.45
C MET A 83 -14.96 -3.62 -4.19
N ARG A 84 -15.82 -4.35 -3.47
CA ARG A 84 -16.88 -5.17 -4.07
C ARG A 84 -18.14 -4.39 -4.40
N GLU A 85 -18.38 -3.27 -3.73
CA GLU A 85 -19.53 -2.38 -3.95
C GLU A 85 -19.28 -1.41 -5.12
N ASP A 86 -18.04 -1.04 -5.40
CA ASP A 86 -17.64 -0.17 -6.54
C ASP A 86 -17.61 -0.92 -7.90
N LYS A 87 -18.45 -1.94 -8.07
CA LYS A 87 -18.42 -2.87 -9.21
C LYS A 87 -19.51 -2.61 -10.25
#